data_AF-D3IQ83-F1
#
_entry.id   AF-D3IQ83-F1
#
_cell.length_a   1.000
_cell.length_b   1.000
_cell.length_c   1.000
_cell.angle_alpha   90.00
_cell.angle_beta   90.00
_cell.angle_gamma   90.00
#
_symmetry.space_group_name_H-M   'P 1'
#
loop_
_entity.id
_entity.type
_entity.pdbx_description
1 polymer ?
#
loop_
_entity_poly.entity_id
_entity_poly.type
_entity_poly.pdbx_seq_one_letter_code
_entity_poly.pdbx_strand_id
1 'polypeptide(L)'
;GDSLNTGKLKNDKVSRFDFIRQIEVDGQLITLESGEFQVYKQSHSALTAFQTEQIQDSEHSGKMVAKRQFRIGDIAGEHTSFDKLPEGGRATYRGTAFGSDDAGGKLTYTIDFAAKQGNGKIEHLKSPELNVDLAAADIKPDGKRHAVISGSVLYNQAEKGSYSLGIFGGKAQEVA
;
A
#
# COMPACT_ATOMS: atom_id res chain seq x y z
N GLY A 1 -7.04 -17.48 -5.61
CA GLY A 1 -7.57 -16.12 -5.40
C GLY A 1 -7.91 -15.54 -6.75
N ASP A 2 -8.88 -14.64 -6.79
CA ASP A 2 -9.29 -13.94 -8.00
C ASP A 2 -8.15 -13.02 -8.50
N SER A 3 -8.11 -12.77 -9.81
CA SER A 3 -7.11 -11.90 -10.44
C SER A 3 -7.75 -10.64 -11.00
N LEU A 4 -7.17 -9.48 -10.70
CA LEU A 4 -7.55 -8.21 -11.30
C LEU A 4 -6.66 -7.91 -12.52
N ASN A 5 -7.27 -7.64 -13.68
CA ASN A 5 -6.53 -7.18 -14.85
C ASN A 5 -6.17 -5.68 -14.72
N THR A 6 -4.94 -5.40 -14.34
CA THR A 6 -4.43 -4.03 -14.18
C THR A 6 -3.93 -3.39 -15.48
N GLY A 7 -3.89 -4.14 -16.60
CA GLY A 7 -3.34 -3.69 -17.88
C GLY A 7 -4.10 -2.52 -18.53
N LYS A 8 -5.36 -2.31 -18.14
CA LYS A 8 -6.18 -1.16 -18.59
C LYS A 8 -6.15 0.03 -17.65
N LEU A 9 -5.56 -0.11 -16.46
CA LEU A 9 -5.45 0.97 -15.49
C LEU A 9 -4.29 1.90 -15.86
N LYS A 10 -4.47 3.20 -15.59
CA LYS A 10 -3.43 4.21 -15.80
C LYS A 10 -2.32 4.03 -14.76
N ASN A 11 -1.07 4.13 -15.20
CA ASN A 11 0.07 4.18 -14.29
C ASN A 11 0.02 5.46 -13.44
N ASP A 12 0.59 5.37 -12.25
CA ASP A 12 0.82 6.46 -11.29
C ASP A 12 -0.46 7.18 -10.85
N LYS A 13 -1.59 6.47 -10.92
CA LYS A 13 -2.91 6.95 -10.52
C LYS A 13 -3.64 5.92 -9.68
N VAL A 14 -4.43 6.42 -8.73
CA VAL A 14 -5.38 5.62 -7.97
C VAL A 14 -6.64 5.45 -8.81
N SER A 15 -6.91 4.23 -9.25
CA SER A 15 -8.19 3.82 -9.83
C SER A 15 -9.14 3.42 -8.71
N ARG A 16 -10.42 3.78 -8.82
CA ARG A 16 -11.42 3.62 -7.77
C ARG A 16 -12.61 2.85 -8.32
N PHE A 17 -13.10 1.89 -7.55
CA PHE A 17 -14.20 1.01 -7.91
C PHE A 17 -15.11 0.84 -6.70
N ASP A 18 -16.42 0.90 -6.89
CA ASP A 18 -17.33 0.48 -5.83
C ASP A 18 -17.13 -1.01 -5.57
N PHE A 19 -17.16 -1.43 -4.30
CA PHE A 19 -17.07 -2.83 -3.93
C PHE A 19 -18.15 -3.19 -2.90
N ILE A 20 -18.55 -4.45 -2.98
CA ILE A 20 -19.40 -5.11 -2.00
C ILE A 20 -18.75 -6.47 -1.71
N ARG A 21 -18.44 -6.75 -0.45
CA ARG A 21 -18.01 -8.08 -0.02
C ARG A 21 -19.24 -8.85 0.42
N GLN A 22 -19.42 -10.03 -0.16
CA GLN A 22 -20.52 -10.91 0.18
C GLN A 22 -20.00 -12.30 0.54
N ILE A 23 -20.80 -13.03 1.31
CA ILE A 23 -20.60 -14.44 1.63
C ILE A 23 -21.93 -15.17 1.47
N GLU A 24 -21.89 -16.41 0.99
CA GLU A 24 -23.07 -17.28 0.96
C GLU A 24 -23.11 -18.10 2.26
N VAL A 25 -24.22 -18.01 2.98
CA VAL A 25 -24.49 -18.79 4.20
C VAL A 25 -25.89 -19.37 4.06
N ASP A 26 -26.01 -20.70 4.13
CA ASP A 26 -27.27 -21.43 4.02
C ASP A 26 -28.11 -21.06 2.77
N GLY A 27 -27.44 -20.83 1.63
CA GLY A 27 -28.09 -20.45 0.37
C GLY A 27 -28.54 -18.98 0.30
N GLN A 28 -28.23 -18.18 1.32
CA GLN A 28 -28.48 -16.74 1.34
C GLN A 28 -27.17 -15.96 1.13
N LEU A 29 -27.21 -15.01 0.20
CA LEU A 29 -26.11 -14.08 -0.01
C LEU A 29 -26.17 -12.93 1.01
N ILE A 30 -25.15 -12.83 1.85
CA ILE A 30 -25.03 -11.85 2.92
C ILE A 30 -23.97 -10.84 2.55
N THR A 31 -24.33 -9.56 2.51
CA THR A 31 -23.35 -8.46 2.39
C THR A 31 -22.69 -8.20 3.74
N LEU A 32 -21.36 -8.26 3.77
CA LEU A 32 -20.54 -8.05 4.96
C LEU A 32 -20.01 -6.62 5.05
N GLU A 33 -19.50 -6.07 3.94
CA GLU A 33 -18.98 -4.71 3.85
C GLU A 33 -19.24 -4.14 2.45
N SER A 34 -19.37 -2.82 2.37
CA SER A 34 -19.41 -2.08 1.11
C SER A 34 -18.64 -0.78 1.22
N GLY A 35 -18.17 -0.28 0.08
CA GLY A 35 -17.42 0.97 0.00
C GLY A 35 -16.67 1.07 -1.32
N GLU A 36 -15.44 1.60 -1.27
CA GLU A 36 -14.58 1.79 -2.44
C GLU A 36 -13.30 0.95 -2.36
N PHE A 37 -13.02 0.22 -3.43
CA PHE A 37 -11.77 -0.47 -3.68
C PHE A 37 -10.86 0.41 -4.53
N GLN A 38 -9.65 0.65 -4.03
CA GLN A 38 -8.68 1.56 -4.60
C GLN A 38 -7.47 0.76 -5.11
N VAL A 39 -6.98 1.10 -6.30
CA VAL A 39 -5.82 0.46 -6.93
C VAL A 39 -4.85 1.53 -7.38
N TYR A 40 -3.71 1.65 -6.70
CA TYR A 40 -2.58 2.42 -7.19
C TYR A 40 -1.69 1.52 -8.03
N LYS A 41 -1.58 1.81 -9.32
CA LYS A 41 -0.89 0.97 -10.29
C LYS A 41 0.34 1.69 -10.83
N GLN A 42 1.47 1.00 -10.82
CA GLN A 42 2.72 1.40 -11.47
C GLN A 42 3.01 0.43 -12.62
N SER A 43 4.23 0.43 -13.18
CA SER A 43 4.60 -0.43 -14.31
C SER A 43 4.96 -1.85 -13.86
N HIS A 44 5.62 -1.98 -12.72
CA HIS A 44 6.09 -3.26 -12.16
C HIS A 44 5.33 -3.67 -10.89
N SER A 45 4.51 -2.79 -10.32
CA SER A 45 3.83 -3.01 -9.05
C SER A 45 2.41 -2.42 -9.02
N ALA A 46 1.58 -2.95 -8.12
CA ALA A 46 0.30 -2.40 -7.76
C ALA A 46 0.03 -2.58 -6.26
N LEU A 47 -0.51 -1.54 -5.64
CA LEU A 47 -0.94 -1.49 -4.25
C LEU A 47 -2.45 -1.29 -4.23
N THR A 48 -3.16 -2.11 -3.46
CA THR A 48 -4.60 -1.99 -3.30
C THR A 48 -4.96 -1.47 -1.91
N ALA A 49 -6.12 -0.83 -1.79
CA ALA A 49 -6.69 -0.45 -0.51
C ALA A 49 -8.22 -0.54 -0.56
N PHE A 50 -8.83 -0.61 0.62
CA PHE A 50 -10.27 -0.61 0.78
C PHE A 50 -10.65 0.55 1.69
N GLN A 51 -11.55 1.39 1.19
CA GLN A 51 -12.30 2.36 1.96
C GLN A 51 -13.68 1.77 2.22
N THR A 52 -13.88 1.21 3.41
CA THR A 52 -15.19 0.70 3.84
C THR A 52 -16.05 1.87 4.26
N GLU A 53 -17.30 1.91 3.80
CA GLU A 53 -18.28 2.92 4.17
C GLU A 53 -19.40 2.32 5.05
N GLN A 54 -19.78 1.06 4.79
CA GLN A 54 -20.78 0.36 5.57
C GLN A 54 -20.33 -1.07 5.90
N ILE A 55 -20.75 -1.55 7.06
CA ILE A 55 -20.62 -2.96 7.46
C ILE A 55 -21.99 -3.53 7.85
N GLN A 56 -22.11 -4.85 7.83
CA GLN A 56 -23.26 -5.51 8.42
C GLN A 56 -23.31 -5.25 9.93
N ASP A 57 -24.50 -4.91 10.43
CA ASP A 57 -24.78 -4.82 11.86
C ASP A 57 -24.62 -6.19 12.51
N SER A 58 -23.74 -6.29 13.51
CA SER A 58 -23.45 -7.53 14.23
C SER A 58 -24.62 -8.03 15.07
N GLU A 59 -25.54 -7.14 15.45
CA GLU A 59 -26.71 -7.46 16.29
C GLU A 59 -27.97 -7.71 15.45
N HIS A 60 -28.03 -7.18 14.22
CA HIS A 60 -29.20 -7.27 13.35
C HIS A 60 -28.82 -7.78 11.96
N SER A 61 -28.94 -9.09 11.76
CA SER A 61 -28.62 -9.75 10.50
C SER A 61 -29.34 -9.09 9.30
N GLY A 62 -28.56 -8.52 8.38
CA GLY A 62 -29.05 -7.97 7.11
C GLY A 62 -29.23 -6.45 7.10
N LYS A 63 -29.08 -5.78 8.25
CA LYS A 63 -29.00 -4.32 8.30
C LYS A 63 -27.57 -3.87 8.07
N MET A 64 -27.37 -2.88 7.18
CA MET A 64 -26.08 -2.22 7.01
C MET A 64 -26.01 -0.97 7.89
N VAL A 65 -24.86 -0.74 8.52
CA VAL A 65 -24.58 0.45 9.36
C VAL A 65 -23.34 1.16 8.86
N ALA A 66 -23.34 2.49 8.95
CA ALA A 66 -22.21 3.32 8.55
C ALA A 66 -21.02 3.05 9.49
N LYS A 67 -19.88 2.66 8.90
CA LYS A 67 -18.62 2.46 9.63
C LYS A 67 -17.47 2.67 8.67
N ARG A 68 -16.89 3.87 8.72
CA ARG A 68 -15.79 4.26 7.83
C ARG A 68 -14.49 3.66 8.31
N GLN A 69 -13.80 2.90 7.46
CA GLN A 69 -12.50 2.31 7.75
C GLN A 69 -11.65 2.24 6.50
N PHE A 70 -10.41 2.69 6.60
CA PHE A 70 -9.43 2.55 5.54
C PHE A 70 -8.43 1.44 5.89
N ARG A 71 -8.16 0.54 4.96
CA ARG A 71 -7.14 -0.49 5.11
C ARG A 71 -6.39 -0.71 3.81
N ILE A 72 -5.08 -0.92 3.92
CA ILE A 72 -4.28 -1.42 2.82
C ILE A 72 -4.68 -2.89 2.54
N GLY A 73 -4.79 -3.22 1.26
CA GLY A 73 -5.01 -4.57 0.77
C GLY A 73 -3.70 -5.24 0.38
N ASP A 74 -3.70 -5.86 -0.80
CA ASP A 74 -2.53 -6.54 -1.35
C ASP A 74 -1.55 -5.56 -2.01
N ILE A 75 -0.27 -5.93 -1.95
CA ILE A 75 0.81 -5.42 -2.79
C ILE A 75 1.25 -6.55 -3.70
N ALA A 76 1.24 -6.31 -5.00
CA ALA A 76 1.60 -7.33 -5.99
C ALA A 76 2.44 -6.71 -7.11
N GLY A 77 3.24 -7.54 -7.77
CA GLY A 77 4.06 -7.08 -8.88
C GLY A 77 5.22 -8.02 -9.19
N GLU A 78 6.10 -7.54 -10.07
CA GLU A 78 7.39 -8.15 -10.36
C GLU A 78 8.34 -7.84 -9.19
N HIS A 79 8.33 -8.64 -8.13
CA HIS A 79 9.20 -8.41 -6.98
C HIS A 79 10.69 -8.50 -7.36
N THR A 80 11.48 -7.53 -6.90
CA THR A 80 12.93 -7.60 -6.99
C THR A 80 13.45 -8.65 -6.03
N SER A 81 14.19 -9.64 -6.55
CA SER A 81 14.91 -10.59 -5.69
C SER A 81 16.00 -9.86 -4.91
N PHE A 82 16.13 -10.16 -3.62
CA PHE A 82 17.16 -9.59 -2.75
C PHE A 82 18.58 -9.84 -3.27
N ASP A 83 18.80 -10.98 -3.93
CA ASP A 83 20.09 -11.35 -4.52
C ASP A 83 20.40 -10.64 -5.84
N LYS A 84 19.39 -9.97 -6.42
CA LYS A 84 19.50 -9.21 -7.68
C LYS A 84 19.42 -7.71 -7.47
N LEU A 85 19.51 -7.25 -6.22
CA LEU A 85 19.66 -5.82 -5.95
C LEU A 85 20.93 -5.30 -6.63
N PRO A 86 20.93 -4.05 -7.11
CA PRO A 86 22.17 -3.40 -7.57
C PRO A 86 23.26 -3.51 -6.49
N GLU A 87 24.52 -3.74 -6.90
CA GLU A 87 25.63 -3.87 -5.96
C GLU A 87 26.01 -2.55 -5.27
N GLY A 88 25.57 -1.42 -5.83
CA GLY A 88 25.82 -0.09 -5.27
C GLY A 88 25.04 1.02 -5.96
N GLY A 89 25.30 2.24 -5.52
CA GLY A 89 24.59 3.43 -5.97
C GLY A 89 23.38 3.77 -5.12
N ARG A 90 22.79 4.93 -5.41
CA ARG A 90 21.57 5.41 -4.76
C ARG A 90 20.46 5.60 -5.78
N ALA A 91 19.26 5.21 -5.41
CA ALA A 91 18.05 5.46 -6.18
C ALA A 91 17.05 6.24 -5.31
N THR A 92 16.43 7.26 -5.90
CA THR A 92 15.33 8.00 -5.27
C THR A 92 14.06 7.75 -6.05
N TYR A 93 13.07 7.22 -5.34
CA TYR A 93 11.74 6.90 -5.82
C TYR A 93 10.78 8.03 -5.45
N ARG A 94 9.89 8.36 -6.38
CA ARG A 94 8.83 9.36 -6.18
C ARG A 94 7.52 8.76 -6.62
N GLY A 95 6.52 8.83 -5.74
CA GLY A 95 5.22 8.20 -5.99
C GLY A 95 4.08 8.93 -5.30
N THR A 96 2.91 8.31 -5.33
CA THR A 96 1.71 8.80 -4.65
C THR A 96 1.57 8.13 -3.29
N ALA A 97 1.30 8.92 -2.25
CA ALA A 97 0.82 8.44 -0.97
C ALA A 97 -0.68 8.75 -0.88
N PHE A 98 -1.46 7.78 -0.40
CA PHE A 98 -2.91 7.95 -0.29
C PHE A 98 -3.46 7.25 0.95
N GLY A 99 -4.55 7.81 1.48
CA GLY A 99 -5.33 7.27 2.58
C GLY A 99 -6.83 7.37 2.27
N SER A 100 -7.66 7.22 3.32
CA SER A 100 -9.14 7.24 3.24
C SER A 100 -9.70 8.23 2.21
N ASP A 101 -9.55 9.52 2.49
CA ASP A 101 -10.23 10.60 1.75
C ASP A 101 -9.22 11.52 1.03
N ASP A 102 -8.00 11.03 0.84
CA ASP A 102 -6.91 11.81 0.29
C ASP A 102 -5.94 10.96 -0.52
N ALA A 103 -5.84 11.28 -1.82
CA ALA A 103 -4.83 10.74 -2.73
C ALA A 103 -3.91 11.84 -3.28
N GLY A 104 -3.85 13.00 -2.62
CA GLY A 104 -2.97 14.11 -2.97
C GLY A 104 -1.54 13.94 -2.47
N GLY A 105 -1.32 13.02 -1.53
CA GLY A 105 -0.03 12.79 -0.89
C GLY A 105 1.06 12.33 -1.86
N LYS A 106 2.31 12.56 -1.45
CA LYS A 106 3.52 12.25 -2.21
C LYS A 106 4.49 11.45 -1.36
N LEU A 107 4.99 10.36 -1.93
CA LEU A 107 6.09 9.59 -1.39
C LEU A 107 7.39 10.07 -2.04
N THR A 108 8.42 10.32 -1.23
CA THR A 108 9.81 10.37 -1.68
C THR A 108 10.62 9.41 -0.83
N TYR A 109 11.29 8.44 -1.46
CA TYR A 109 12.05 7.41 -0.76
C TYR A 109 13.41 7.22 -1.42
N THR A 110 14.48 7.13 -0.65
CA THR A 110 15.83 6.90 -1.17
C THR A 110 16.37 5.60 -0.63
N ILE A 111 16.94 4.78 -1.52
CA ILE A 111 17.64 3.55 -1.20
C ILE A 111 19.11 3.74 -1.56
N ASP A 112 19.99 3.40 -0.62
CA ASP A 112 21.42 3.19 -0.83
C ASP A 112 21.66 1.68 -0.90
N PHE A 113 21.95 1.19 -2.10
CA PHE A 113 22.11 -0.26 -2.33
C PHE A 113 23.43 -0.79 -1.77
N ALA A 114 24.46 0.06 -1.67
CA ALA A 114 25.74 -0.34 -1.07
C ALA A 114 25.59 -0.50 0.45
N ALA A 115 24.89 0.44 1.09
CA ALA A 115 24.57 0.34 2.52
C ALA A 115 23.42 -0.64 2.81
N LYS A 116 22.68 -1.07 1.79
CA LYS A 116 21.42 -1.83 1.91
C LYS A 116 20.44 -1.18 2.90
N GLN A 117 20.30 0.14 2.81
CA GLN A 117 19.42 0.92 3.68
C GLN A 117 18.57 1.87 2.87
N GLY A 118 17.37 2.15 3.36
CA GLY A 118 16.50 3.16 2.79
C GLY A 118 15.80 4.00 3.86
N ASN A 119 15.42 5.21 3.48
CA ASN A 119 14.60 6.13 4.26
C ASN A 119 13.81 7.02 3.32
N GLY A 120 12.80 7.71 3.84
CA GLY A 120 12.00 8.60 3.02
C GLY A 120 11.05 9.45 3.83
N LYS A 121 10.02 9.94 3.14
CA LYS A 121 8.97 10.75 3.73
C LYS A 121 7.69 10.72 2.91
N ILE A 122 6.59 10.96 3.60
CA ILE A 122 5.27 11.23 3.02
C ILE A 122 4.94 12.70 3.26
N GLU A 123 4.51 13.39 2.21
CA GLU A 123 4.19 14.82 2.24
C GLU A 123 2.88 15.11 1.47
N HIS A 124 2.33 16.31 1.63
CA HIS A 124 1.14 16.82 0.93
C HIS A 124 -0.18 16.08 1.22
N LEU A 125 -0.25 15.30 2.30
CA LEU A 125 -1.54 14.85 2.83
C LEU A 125 -2.23 16.00 3.58
N LYS A 126 -3.56 16.07 3.47
CA LYS A 126 -4.40 17.10 4.09
C LYS A 126 -4.23 17.16 5.61
N SER A 127 -4.13 15.99 6.25
CA SER A 127 -3.87 15.86 7.69
C SER A 127 -2.38 16.03 7.97
N PRO A 128 -1.94 17.10 8.67
CA PRO A 128 -0.53 17.37 8.93
C PRO A 128 0.19 16.19 9.60
N GLU A 129 -0.47 15.50 10.54
CA GLU A 129 0.04 14.35 11.29
C GLU A 129 0.33 13.11 10.43
N LEU A 130 -0.20 13.05 9.20
CA LEU A 130 0.10 11.99 8.24
C LEU A 130 1.28 12.32 7.33
N ASN A 131 1.80 13.55 7.39
CA ASN A 131 3.03 13.94 6.72
C ASN A 131 4.21 13.58 7.62
N VAL A 132 4.84 12.46 7.33
CA VAL A 132 5.73 11.74 8.26
C VAL A 132 7.07 11.41 7.61
N ASP A 133 8.09 11.26 8.46
CA ASP A 133 9.36 10.68 8.05
C ASP A 133 9.28 9.15 8.14
N LEU A 134 9.82 8.49 7.13
CA LEU A 134 10.02 7.05 7.10
C LEU A 134 11.48 6.81 7.52
N ALA A 135 11.67 6.39 8.77
CA ALA A 135 12.99 6.26 9.37
C ALA A 135 13.88 5.28 8.59
N ALA A 136 15.20 5.46 8.71
CA ALA A 136 16.15 4.57 8.07
C ALA A 136 15.97 3.12 8.53
N ALA A 137 15.90 2.20 7.57
CA ALA A 137 15.79 0.78 7.82
C ALA A 137 16.54 -0.03 6.77
N ASP A 138 16.97 -1.24 7.15
CA ASP A 138 17.71 -2.13 6.29
C ASP A 138 16.79 -2.82 5.27
N ILE A 139 17.33 -3.06 4.08
CA ILE A 139 16.75 -3.98 3.10
C ILE A 139 17.00 -5.40 3.58
N LYS A 140 15.95 -6.21 3.65
CA LYS A 140 16.01 -7.61 4.07
C LYS A 140 15.27 -8.51 3.07
N PRO A 141 15.67 -9.78 2.94
CA PRO A 141 14.87 -10.75 2.20
C PRO A 141 13.63 -11.15 3.01
N ASP A 142 12.47 -11.21 2.36
CA ASP A 142 11.29 -11.90 2.92
C ASP A 142 11.43 -13.44 2.80
N GLY A 143 10.39 -14.18 3.20
CA GLY A 143 10.38 -15.66 3.11
C GLY A 143 10.51 -16.21 1.68
N LYS A 144 10.29 -15.39 0.65
CA LYS A 144 10.45 -15.71 -0.77
C LYS A 144 11.72 -15.09 -1.37
N ARG A 145 12.58 -14.50 -0.53
CA ARG A 145 13.78 -13.74 -0.91
C ARG A 145 13.51 -12.51 -1.76
N HIS A 146 12.32 -11.92 -1.66
CA HIS A 146 12.07 -10.60 -2.22
C HIS A 146 12.74 -9.54 -1.35
N ALA A 147 13.24 -8.47 -1.97
CA ALA A 147 13.79 -7.34 -1.25
C ALA A 147 12.67 -6.48 -0.65
N VAL A 148 12.65 -6.38 0.68
CA VAL A 148 11.67 -5.60 1.44
C VAL A 148 12.37 -4.72 2.48
N ILE A 149 11.70 -3.64 2.88
CA ILE A 149 12.13 -2.75 3.96
C ILE A 149 10.97 -2.58 4.93
N SER A 150 11.25 -2.74 6.22
CA SER A 150 10.30 -2.45 7.30
C SER A 150 10.98 -1.58 8.35
N GLY A 151 10.35 -0.46 8.70
CA GLY A 151 10.94 0.53 9.60
C GLY A 151 9.89 1.34 10.36
N SER A 152 10.36 2.25 11.21
CA SER A 152 9.50 3.12 12.01
C SER A 152 9.04 4.35 11.22
N VAL A 153 7.83 4.80 11.52
CA VAL A 153 7.27 6.08 11.06
C VAL A 153 7.43 7.11 12.16
N LEU A 154 7.99 8.26 11.83
CA LEU A 154 8.24 9.35 12.77
C LEU A 154 7.39 10.57 12.41
N TYR A 155 6.76 11.16 13.42
CA TYR A 155 6.14 12.47 13.33
C TYR A 155 6.70 13.34 14.46
N ASN A 156 7.27 14.50 14.12
CA ASN A 156 7.99 15.37 15.07
C ASN A 156 9.01 14.59 15.91
N GLN A 157 9.81 13.73 15.26
CA GLN A 157 10.84 12.88 15.88
C GLN A 157 10.33 11.83 16.88
N ALA A 158 9.02 11.70 17.08
CA ALA A 158 8.43 10.65 17.89
C ALA A 158 7.92 9.52 17.00
N GLU A 159 8.16 8.28 17.40
CA GLU A 159 7.61 7.10 16.71
C GLU A 159 6.08 7.08 16.83
N LYS A 160 5.40 6.95 15.68
CA LYS A 160 3.93 6.90 15.57
C LYS A 160 3.40 5.63 14.93
N GLY A 161 4.29 4.75 14.48
CA GLY A 161 3.92 3.50 13.86
C GLY A 161 5.06 2.92 13.04
N SER A 162 4.71 2.08 12.09
CA SER A 162 5.64 1.37 11.22
C SER A 162 5.22 1.46 9.76
N TYR A 163 6.17 1.34 8.86
CA TYR A 163 5.94 1.17 7.43
C TYR A 163 6.52 -0.17 6.95
N SER A 164 6.01 -0.65 5.83
CA SER A 164 6.59 -1.75 5.07
C SER A 164 6.55 -1.41 3.60
N LEU A 165 7.61 -1.74 2.87
CA LEU A 165 7.84 -1.32 1.51
C LEU A 165 8.48 -2.47 0.73
N GLY A 166 7.88 -2.83 -0.40
CA GLY A 166 8.44 -3.78 -1.35
C GLY A 166 9.25 -3.06 -2.44
N ILE A 167 10.26 -3.75 -2.98
CA ILE A 167 11.03 -3.27 -4.14
C ILE A 167 10.65 -4.11 -5.35
N PHE A 168 10.38 -3.45 -6.49
CA PHE A 168 9.82 -4.07 -7.68
C PHE A 168 10.61 -3.73 -8.97
N GLY A 169 10.49 -4.63 -9.95
CA GLY A 169 11.16 -4.63 -11.24
C GLY A 169 12.55 -5.29 -11.20
N GLY A 170 12.97 -5.94 -12.28
CA GLY A 170 14.25 -6.66 -12.35
C GLY A 170 15.53 -5.86 -12.03
N LYS A 171 15.46 -4.54 -11.87
CA LYS A 171 16.54 -3.63 -11.48
C LYS A 171 16.15 -2.69 -10.33
N ALA A 172 15.15 -3.03 -9.52
CA ALA A 172 14.63 -2.17 -8.46
C ALA A 172 14.10 -0.81 -8.99
N GLN A 173 13.31 -0.82 -10.06
CA GLN A 173 12.77 0.39 -10.67
C GLN A 173 11.68 1.07 -9.82
N GLU A 174 10.97 0.32 -8.99
CA GLU A 174 9.80 0.80 -8.26
C GLU A 174 9.81 0.38 -6.79
N VAL A 175 9.07 1.13 -6.00
CA VAL A 175 8.72 0.78 -4.61
C VAL A 175 7.22 0.95 -4.43
N ALA A 176 6.62 0.10 -3.59
CA ALA A 176 5.22 0.17 -3.21
C ALA A 176 5.01 -0.33 -1.78
#